data_AF-A0A2V8STY7-F1
#
_entry.id   AF-A0A2V8STY7-F1
#
_cell.length_a   1.000
_cell.length_b   1.000
_cell.length_c   1.000
_cell.angle_alpha   90.00
_cell.angle_beta   90.00
_cell.angle_gamma   90.00
#
_symmetry.space_group_name_H-M   'P 1'
#
loop_
_entity.id
_entity.type
_entity.pdbx_description
1 polymer ?
#
loop_
_entity_poly.entity_id
_entity_poly.type
_entity_poly.pdbx_seq_one_letter_code
_entity_poly.pdbx_strand_id
1 'polypeptide(L)'
;MAKLKDKVKNALDEARMLVIGAQVLAGLQFRSFFEKGFDSLPLPSQLLTLIGLGLMLVAIGLLISPASYHRLVERGEDTEEIHRYTSKLMGFALKPFALGLGVYLYVATQKIIGWKSGAAVGLLGLLVALFFWYLLELYRRRERADEIAELRKESK
;
A
#
# COMPACT_ATOMS: atom_id res chain seq x y z
N MET A 1 17.01 23.93 -1.09
CA MET A 1 15.64 23.40 -0.85
C MET A 1 15.01 23.11 -2.21
N ALA A 2 14.51 21.91 -2.46
CA ALA A 2 13.79 21.60 -3.72
C ALA A 2 12.55 22.51 -3.85
N LYS A 3 12.24 22.98 -5.07
CA LYS A 3 11.06 23.83 -5.30
C LYS A 3 9.80 23.01 -5.03
N LEU A 4 8.73 23.65 -4.54
CA LEU A 4 7.47 22.99 -4.19
C LEU A 4 6.92 22.13 -5.34
N LYS A 5 7.01 22.66 -6.55
CA LYS A 5 6.73 21.95 -7.81
C LYS A 5 7.44 20.61 -7.94
N ASP A 6 8.72 20.54 -7.60
CA ASP A 6 9.50 19.30 -7.69
C ASP A 6 9.00 18.26 -6.66
N LYS A 7 8.62 18.72 -5.46
CA LYS A 7 8.08 17.85 -4.41
C LYS A 7 6.72 17.27 -4.78
N VAL A 8 5.81 18.11 -5.30
CA VAL A 8 4.47 17.67 -5.74
C VAL A 8 4.59 16.70 -6.90
N LYS A 9 5.44 17.01 -7.89
CA LYS A 9 5.70 16.12 -9.02
C LYS A 9 6.24 14.76 -8.56
N ASN A 10 7.27 14.75 -7.71
CA ASN A 10 7.85 13.51 -7.20
C ASN A 10 6.80 12.67 -6.45
N ALA A 11 6.00 13.29 -5.58
CA ALA A 11 4.96 12.59 -4.82
C ALA A 11 3.88 11.97 -5.75
N LEU A 12 3.48 12.68 -6.81
CA LEU A 12 2.53 12.17 -7.79
C LEU A 12 3.13 11.05 -8.66
N ASP A 13 4.42 11.16 -9.02
CA ASP A 13 5.13 10.12 -9.78
C ASP A 13 5.33 8.85 -8.94
N GLU A 14 5.68 8.99 -7.65
CA GLU A 14 5.75 7.88 -6.70
C GLU A 14 4.39 7.18 -6.53
N ALA A 15 3.32 7.96 -6.33
CA ALA A 15 1.96 7.42 -6.27
C ALA A 15 1.62 6.64 -7.54
N ARG A 16 1.94 7.17 -8.72
CA ARG A 16 1.69 6.49 -10.00
C ARG A 16 2.46 5.19 -10.13
N MET A 17 3.74 5.15 -9.73
CA MET A 17 4.53 3.91 -9.74
C MET A 17 3.91 2.84 -8.83
N LEU A 18 3.43 3.22 -7.64
CA LEU A 18 2.72 2.32 -6.73
C LEU A 18 1.39 1.82 -7.31
N VAL A 19 0.60 2.69 -7.95
CA VAL A 19 -0.65 2.31 -8.63
C VAL A 19 -0.40 1.22 -9.66
N ILE A 20 0.64 1.38 -10.51
CA ILE A 20 0.95 0.41 -11.56
C ILE A 20 1.27 -0.97 -10.95
N GLY A 21 2.12 -1.02 -9.92
CA GLY A 21 2.43 -2.27 -9.24
C GLY A 21 1.21 -2.90 -8.58
N ALA A 22 0.36 -2.08 -7.96
CA ALA A 22 -0.86 -2.55 -7.30
C ALA A 22 -1.91 -3.08 -8.28
N GLN A 23 -2.08 -2.43 -9.43
CA GLN A 23 -2.98 -2.87 -10.48
C GLN A 23 -2.59 -4.23 -11.06
N VAL A 24 -1.29 -4.50 -11.24
CA VAL A 24 -0.83 -5.81 -11.71
C VAL A 24 -1.23 -6.91 -10.72
N LEU A 25 -0.96 -6.73 -9.43
CA LEU A 25 -1.29 -7.71 -8.40
C LEU A 25 -2.81 -7.89 -8.25
N ALA A 26 -3.58 -6.80 -8.25
CA ALA A 26 -5.04 -6.86 -8.22
C ALA A 26 -5.61 -7.57 -9.45
N GLY A 27 -5.02 -7.36 -10.63
CA GLY A 27 -5.40 -8.05 -11.87
C GLY A 27 -5.14 -9.55 -11.79
N LEU A 28 -3.99 -9.97 -11.24
CA LEU A 28 -3.68 -11.38 -11.00
C LEU A 28 -4.67 -12.02 -10.00
N GLN A 29 -5.07 -11.28 -8.97
CA GLN A 29 -6.07 -11.74 -8.01
C GLN A 29 -7.45 -11.84 -8.64
N PHE A 30 -7.87 -10.85 -9.42
CA PHE A 30 -9.14 -10.89 -10.16
C PHE A 30 -9.19 -12.08 -11.13
N ARG A 31 -8.08 -12.38 -11.81
CA ARG A 31 -7.98 -13.54 -12.70
C ARG A 31 -8.21 -14.86 -11.94
N SER A 32 -7.82 -14.95 -10.67
CA SER A 32 -7.95 -16.20 -9.90
C SER A 32 -9.39 -16.70 -9.81
N PHE A 33 -10.40 -15.83 -9.87
CA PHE A 33 -11.82 -16.20 -9.86
C PHE A 33 -12.26 -16.99 -11.09
N PHE A 34 -11.50 -16.92 -12.19
CA PHE A 34 -11.81 -17.60 -13.45
C PHE A 34 -10.97 -18.86 -13.67
N GLU A 35 -10.03 -19.14 -12.77
CA GLU A 35 -9.18 -20.32 -12.86
C GLU A 35 -9.91 -21.55 -12.31
N LYS A 36 -9.78 -22.70 -12.98
CA LYS A 36 -10.46 -23.96 -12.59
C LYS A 36 -10.19 -24.39 -11.14
N GLY A 37 -9.09 -23.93 -10.56
CA GLY A 37 -8.73 -24.19 -9.17
C GLY A 37 -9.60 -23.45 -8.14
N PHE A 38 -10.30 -22.39 -8.52
CA PHE A 38 -11.07 -21.55 -7.59
C PHE A 38 -12.28 -22.28 -7.00
N ASP A 39 -13.06 -22.96 -7.84
CA ASP A 39 -14.26 -23.68 -7.40
C ASP A 39 -13.95 -24.84 -6.45
N SER A 40 -12.71 -25.35 -6.51
CA SER A 40 -12.22 -26.38 -5.60
C SER A 40 -11.74 -25.86 -4.24
N LEU A 41 -11.70 -24.54 -4.05
CA LEU A 41 -11.37 -23.94 -2.75
C LEU A 41 -12.57 -24.03 -1.80
N PRO A 42 -12.33 -24.23 -0.50
CA PRO A 42 -13.37 -24.08 0.51
C PRO A 42 -14.02 -22.70 0.46
N LEU A 43 -15.32 -22.62 0.73
CA LEU A 43 -16.09 -21.38 0.72
C LEU A 43 -15.45 -20.24 1.54
N PRO A 44 -14.88 -20.47 2.76
CA PRO A 44 -14.20 -19.42 3.51
C PRO A 44 -13.03 -18.80 2.74
N SER A 45 -12.28 -19.59 1.96
CA SER A 45 -11.13 -19.13 1.19
C SER A 45 -11.55 -18.37 -0.07
N GLN A 46 -12.69 -18.74 -0.68
CA GLN A 46 -13.29 -17.98 -1.77
C GLN A 46 -13.73 -16.60 -1.28
N LEU A 47 -14.42 -16.53 -0.13
CA LEU A 47 -14.82 -15.26 0.49
C LEU A 47 -13.61 -14.42 0.89
N LEU A 48 -12.57 -15.03 1.47
CA LEU A 48 -11.33 -14.33 1.76
C LEU A 48 -10.69 -13.76 0.49
N THR A 49 -10.67 -14.52 -0.61
CA THR A 49 -10.16 -14.01 -1.90
C THR A 49 -10.93 -12.78 -2.36
N LEU A 50 -12.26 -12.76 -2.20
CA LEU A 50 -13.11 -11.60 -2.51
C LEU A 50 -12.82 -10.39 -1.61
N ILE A 51 -12.68 -10.61 -0.30
CA ILE A 51 -12.31 -9.56 0.66
C ILE A 51 -10.91 -9.01 0.32
N GLY A 52 -9.95 -9.88 0.02
CA GLY A 52 -8.60 -9.51 -0.37
C GLY A 52 -8.59 -8.65 -1.63
N LEU A 53 -9.38 -9.02 -2.64
CA LEU A 53 -9.54 -8.22 -3.85
C LEU A 53 -10.16 -6.86 -3.54
N GLY A 54 -11.21 -6.82 -2.71
CA GLY A 54 -11.82 -5.58 -2.25
C GLY A 54 -10.83 -4.64 -1.55
N LEU A 55 -9.97 -5.19 -0.68
CA LEU A 55 -8.90 -4.43 -0.03
C LEU A 55 -7.89 -3.87 -1.04
N MET A 56 -7.50 -4.65 -2.04
CA MET A 56 -6.62 -4.19 -3.11
C MET A 56 -7.25 -3.06 -3.94
N LEU A 57 -8.55 -3.16 -4.24
CA LEU A 57 -9.28 -2.10 -4.94
C LEU A 57 -9.38 -0.82 -4.11
N VAL A 58 -9.60 -0.93 -2.79
CA VAL A 58 -9.55 0.22 -1.88
C VAL A 58 -8.16 0.85 -1.88
N ALA A 59 -7.09 0.05 -1.81
CA ALA A 59 -5.72 0.54 -1.88
C ALA A 59 -5.46 1.32 -3.18
N ILE A 60 -5.85 0.75 -4.33
CA ILE A 60 -5.71 1.40 -5.64
C ILE A 60 -6.52 2.71 -5.68
N GLY A 61 -7.76 2.72 -5.18
CA GLY A 61 -8.58 3.93 -5.12
C GLY A 61 -7.94 5.04 -4.30
N LEU A 62 -7.36 4.69 -3.14
CA LEU A 62 -6.61 5.64 -2.31
C LEU A 62 -5.35 6.16 -3.00
N LEU A 63 -4.65 5.34 -3.79
CA LEU A 63 -3.46 5.75 -4.54
C LEU A 63 -3.78 6.59 -5.79
N ILE A 64 -4.97 6.43 -6.38
CA ILE A 64 -5.44 7.26 -7.50
C ILE A 64 -5.94 8.62 -7.01
N SER A 65 -6.49 8.68 -5.80
CA SER A 65 -7.11 9.88 -5.22
C SER A 65 -6.26 11.17 -5.29
N PRO A 66 -4.93 11.16 -5.03
CA PRO A 66 -4.10 12.37 -5.13
C PRO A 66 -4.09 13.01 -6.51
N ALA A 67 -4.03 12.20 -7.58
CA ALA A 67 -4.06 12.69 -8.94
C ALA A 67 -5.41 13.35 -9.29
N SER A 68 -6.51 12.75 -8.81
CA SER A 68 -7.85 13.33 -8.94
C SER A 68 -8.00 14.61 -8.14
N TYR A 69 -7.47 14.66 -6.92
CA TYR A 69 -7.51 15.85 -6.06
C TYR A 69 -6.72 17.01 -6.68
N HIS A 70 -5.50 16.75 -7.17
CA HIS A 70 -4.67 17.74 -7.86
C HIS A 70 -5.39 18.35 -9.07
N ARG A 71 -6.12 17.53 -9.84
CA ARG A 71 -6.86 18.01 -11.01
C ARG A 71 -8.17 18.72 -10.67
N LEU A 72 -8.94 18.21 -9.71
CA LEU A 72 -10.30 18.67 -9.44
C LEU A 72 -10.36 19.81 -8.41
N VAL A 73 -9.56 19.72 -7.36
CA VAL A 73 -9.57 20.70 -6.25
C VAL A 73 -8.53 21.79 -6.50
N GLU A 74 -7.30 21.38 -6.78
CA GLU A 74 -6.18 22.32 -6.98
C GLU A 74 -6.10 22.89 -8.40
N ARG A 75 -6.94 22.40 -9.33
CA ARG A 75 -6.95 22.80 -10.75
C ARG A 75 -5.58 22.68 -11.43
N GLY A 76 -4.73 21.77 -10.94
CA GLY A 76 -3.37 21.55 -11.42
C GLY A 76 -2.30 22.42 -10.77
N GLU A 77 -2.64 23.26 -9.78
CA GLU A 77 -1.66 24.06 -9.04
C GLU A 77 -0.86 23.21 -8.03
N ASP A 78 0.43 23.52 -7.92
CA ASP A 78 1.34 22.80 -7.03
C ASP A 78 1.38 23.47 -5.64
N THR A 79 0.52 23.01 -4.74
CA THR A 79 0.40 23.55 -3.37
C THR A 79 1.05 22.64 -2.31
N GLU A 80 1.28 23.18 -1.11
CA GLU A 80 1.70 22.34 0.02
C GLU A 80 0.59 21.38 0.49
N GLU A 81 -0.66 21.72 0.23
CA GLU A 81 -1.82 20.91 0.62
C GLU A 81 -1.85 19.61 -0.16
N ILE A 82 -1.71 19.64 -1.49
CA ILE A 82 -1.62 18.41 -2.30
C ILE A 82 -0.42 17.54 -1.87
N HIS A 83 0.74 18.13 -1.57
CA HIS A 83 1.90 17.35 -1.11
C HIS A 83 1.60 16.61 0.20
N ARG A 84 1.00 17.30 1.17
CA ARG A 84 0.61 16.72 2.48
C ARG A 84 -0.52 15.70 2.34
N TYR A 85 -1.49 15.96 1.47
CA TYR A 85 -2.59 15.06 1.17
C TYR A 85 -2.09 13.76 0.54
N THR A 86 -1.27 13.87 -0.50
CA THR A 86 -0.64 12.74 -1.22
C THR A 86 0.18 11.87 -0.26
N SER A 87 1.05 12.49 0.53
CA SER A 87 1.90 11.78 1.50
C SER A 87 1.08 10.98 2.51
N LYS A 88 -0.01 11.56 3.04
CA LYS A 88 -0.89 10.86 3.99
C LYS A 88 -1.62 9.71 3.32
N LEU A 89 -2.22 9.93 2.15
CA LEU A 89 -2.97 8.90 1.44
C LEU A 89 -2.11 7.71 1.04
N MET A 90 -0.90 7.95 0.49
CA MET A 90 0.05 6.88 0.18
C MET A 90 0.37 6.04 1.42
N GLY A 91 0.61 6.70 2.56
CA GLY A 91 0.84 6.02 3.84
C GLY A 91 -0.39 5.30 4.40
N PHE A 92 -1.61 5.64 3.99
CA PHE A 92 -2.81 4.87 4.36
C PHE A 92 -3.10 3.73 3.39
N ALA A 93 -2.83 3.92 2.10
CA ALA A 93 -3.12 2.95 1.04
C ALA A 93 -2.32 1.65 1.17
N LEU A 94 -1.10 1.73 1.72
CA LEU A 94 -0.26 0.56 1.97
C LEU A 94 -0.85 -0.42 3.00
N LYS A 95 -1.78 0.02 3.88
CA LYS A 95 -2.41 -0.86 4.90
C LYS A 95 -3.37 -1.89 4.28
N PRO A 96 -4.41 -1.49 3.54
CA PRO A 96 -5.29 -2.46 2.87
C PRO A 96 -4.52 -3.27 1.83
N PHE A 97 -3.49 -2.69 1.20
CA PHE A 97 -2.59 -3.42 0.31
C PHE A 97 -1.85 -4.58 1.03
N ALA A 98 -1.26 -4.32 2.21
CA ALA A 98 -0.59 -5.35 3.01
C ALA A 98 -1.55 -6.49 3.38
N LEU A 99 -2.77 -6.14 3.79
CA LEU A 99 -3.81 -7.11 4.15
C LEU A 99 -4.23 -7.95 2.93
N GLY A 100 -4.47 -7.33 1.78
CA GLY A 100 -4.79 -8.03 0.53
C GLY A 100 -3.68 -9.01 0.12
N LEU A 101 -2.41 -8.59 0.24
CA LEU A 101 -1.25 -9.45 -0.05
C LEU A 101 -1.17 -10.65 0.90
N GLY A 102 -1.38 -10.44 2.21
CA GLY A 102 -1.41 -11.53 3.20
C GLY A 102 -2.52 -12.54 2.92
N VAL A 103 -3.71 -12.07 2.53
CA VAL A 103 -4.81 -12.93 2.09
C VAL A 103 -4.43 -13.73 0.84
N TYR A 104 -3.77 -13.12 -0.13
CA TYR A 104 -3.36 -13.80 -1.35
C TYR A 104 -2.36 -14.94 -1.07
N LEU A 105 -1.36 -14.67 -0.22
CA LEU A 105 -0.41 -15.67 0.24
C LEU A 105 -1.11 -16.80 1.02
N TYR A 106 -2.07 -16.46 1.88
CA TYR A 106 -2.88 -17.45 2.60
C TYR A 106 -3.57 -18.41 1.64
N VAL A 107 -4.34 -17.89 0.67
CA VAL A 107 -5.13 -18.71 -0.25
C VAL A 107 -4.23 -19.56 -1.14
N ALA A 108 -3.15 -18.98 -1.67
CA ALA A 108 -2.19 -19.68 -2.50
C ALA A 108 -1.53 -20.85 -1.76
N THR A 109 -1.02 -20.61 -0.54
CA THR A 109 -0.38 -21.67 0.26
C THR A 109 -1.38 -22.70 0.76
N GLN A 110 -2.60 -22.27 1.13
CA GLN A 110 -3.67 -23.20 1.51
C GLN A 110 -3.95 -24.21 0.39
N LYS A 111 -4.00 -23.75 -0.86
CA LYS A 111 -4.29 -24.62 -2.00
C LYS A 111 -3.24 -25.72 -2.19
N ILE A 112 -1.99 -25.49 -1.78
CA ILE A 112 -0.86 -26.40 -2.00
C ILE A 112 -0.65 -27.33 -0.79
N ILE A 113 -0.56 -26.78 0.42
CA ILE A 113 -0.07 -27.50 1.61
C ILE A 113 -1.15 -27.57 2.72
N GLY A 114 -2.21 -26.77 2.62
CA GLY A 114 -3.34 -26.76 3.56
C GLY A 114 -3.44 -25.49 4.41
N TRP A 115 -4.55 -25.35 5.14
CA TRP A 115 -4.95 -24.07 5.74
C TRP A 115 -4.03 -23.58 6.88
N LYS A 116 -3.39 -24.49 7.62
CA LYS A 116 -2.49 -24.12 8.74
C LYS A 116 -1.22 -23.42 8.23
N SER A 117 -0.57 -23.99 7.23
CA SER A 117 0.58 -23.37 6.56
C SER A 117 0.14 -22.12 5.80
N GLY A 118 -1.06 -22.14 5.19
CA GLY A 118 -1.69 -20.94 4.64
C GLY A 118 -1.74 -19.79 5.64
N ALA A 119 -2.27 -20.03 6.84
CA ALA A 119 -2.39 -19.01 7.88
C ALA A 119 -1.02 -18.49 8.32
N ALA A 120 -0.04 -19.39 8.50
CA ALA A 120 1.32 -19.00 8.89
C ALA A 120 1.99 -18.13 7.82
N VAL A 121 1.94 -18.52 6.54
CA VAL A 121 2.59 -17.78 5.44
C VAL A 121 1.86 -16.47 5.17
N GLY A 122 0.52 -16.46 5.18
CA GLY A 122 -0.27 -15.25 5.02
C GLY A 122 0.00 -14.21 6.12
N LEU A 123 0.03 -14.67 7.39
CA LEU A 123 0.36 -13.80 8.52
C LEU A 123 1.81 -13.32 8.47
N LEU A 124 2.76 -14.20 8.16
CA LEU A 124 4.16 -13.82 8.03
C LEU A 124 4.36 -12.78 6.92
N GLY A 125 3.75 -12.98 5.75
CA GLY A 125 3.81 -12.04 4.64
C GLY A 125 3.23 -10.67 5.00
N LEU A 126 2.09 -10.65 5.70
CA LEU A 126 1.50 -9.42 6.24
C LEU A 126 2.45 -8.73 7.22
N LEU A 127 3.02 -9.46 8.18
CA LEU A 127 3.93 -8.90 9.17
C LEU A 127 5.21 -8.36 8.53
N VAL A 128 5.78 -9.07 7.56
CA VAL A 128 6.94 -8.61 6.78
C VAL A 128 6.61 -7.32 6.04
N ALA A 129 5.47 -7.28 5.34
CA ALA A 129 5.03 -6.08 4.64
C ALA A 129 4.87 -4.88 5.60
N LEU A 130 4.17 -5.06 6.72
CA LEU A 130 3.98 -4.01 7.72
C LEU A 130 5.29 -3.59 8.40
N PHE A 131 6.20 -4.54 8.62
CA PHE A 131 7.51 -4.27 9.20
C PHE A 131 8.34 -3.35 8.30
N PHE A 132 8.46 -3.70 7.02
CA PHE A 132 9.26 -2.92 6.07
C PHE A 132 8.61 -1.57 5.72
N TRP A 133 7.29 -1.51 5.59
CA TRP A 133 6.60 -0.28 5.17
C TRP A 133 6.27 0.69 6.30
N TYR A 134 6.17 0.23 7.55
CA TYR A 134 5.80 1.13 8.66
C TYR A 134 6.78 1.06 9.82
N LEU A 135 7.12 -0.14 10.28
CA LEU A 135 7.89 -0.26 11.53
C LEU A 135 9.30 0.30 11.37
N LEU A 136 9.96 -0.02 10.26
CA LEU A 136 11.27 0.50 9.90
C LEU A 136 11.23 2.02 9.65
N GLU A 137 10.20 2.50 8.95
CA GLU A 137 10.05 3.94 8.66
C GLU A 137 9.78 4.76 9.92
N LEU A 138 8.94 4.27 10.83
CA LEU A 138 8.65 4.92 12.11
C LEU A 138 9.89 4.97 13.01
N TYR A 139 10.71 3.92 13.01
CA TYR A 139 11.98 3.89 13.73
C TYR A 139 12.94 4.96 13.20
N ARG A 140 13.18 4.98 11.88
CA ARG A 140 14.05 5.98 11.24
C ARG A 140 13.52 7.41 11.35
N ARG A 141 12.20 7.59 11.40
CA ARG A 141 11.58 8.90 11.61
C ARG A 141 11.89 9.45 13.00
N ARG A 142 11.98 8.60 14.03
CA ARG A 142 12.37 9.02 15.38
C ARG A 142 13.83 9.46 15.40
N GLU A 143 14.74 8.62 14.92
CA GLU A 143 16.18 8.95 14.87
C GLU A 143 16.43 10.28 14.14
N ARG A 144 15.81 10.47 12.98
CA ARG A 144 16.00 11.71 12.21
C ARG A 144 15.35 12.94 12.88
N ALA A 145 14.26 12.75 13.64
CA ALA A 145 13.65 13.84 14.39
C ALA A 145 14.56 14.28 15.54
N ASP A 146 15.23 13.34 16.19
CA ASP A 146 16.20 13.60 17.25
C ASP A 146 17.44 14.32 16.69
N GLU A 147 17.97 13.86 15.56
CA GLU A 147 19.10 14.49 14.84
C GLU A 147 18.79 15.94 14.42
N ILE A 148 17.59 16.19 13.87
CA ILE A 148 17.15 17.56 13.51
C ILE A 148 17.00 18.46 14.76
N ALA A 149 16.55 17.89 15.88
CA ALA A 149 16.40 18.63 17.12
C ALA A 149 17.77 19.03 17.72
N GLU A 150 18.79 18.18 17.60
CA GLU A 150 20.16 18.50 17.98
C GLU A 150 20.77 19.59 17.09
N LEU A 151 20.65 19.47 15.77
CA LEU A 151 21.14 20.50 14.84
C LEU A 151 20.49 21.88 15.08
N ARG A 152 19.22 21.90 15.48
CA ARG A 152 18.50 23.15 15.81
C ARG A 152 18.96 23.76 17.14
N LYS A 153 19.47 22.95 18.07
CA LYS A 153 20.09 23.43 19.32
C LYS A 153 21.48 23.98 19.07
N GLU A 154 22.28 23.36 18.20
CA GLU A 154 23.63 23.83 17.87
C GLU A 154 23.64 25.12 17.02
N SER A 155 22.60 25.36 16.23
CA SER A 155 22.44 26.57 15.43
C SER A 155 21.87 27.78 16.20
N LYS A 156 21.59 27.65 17.51
CA LYS A 156 21.09 28.72 18.39
C LYS A 156 22.15 29.17 19.37
#